data_AF-A0A328WRM2-F1
#
_entry.id   AF-A0A328WRM2-F1
#
_cell.length_a   1.000
_cell.length_b   1.000
_cell.length_c   1.000
_cell.angle_alpha   90.00
_cell.angle_beta   90.00
_cell.angle_gamma   90.00
#
_symmetry.space_group_name_H-M   'P 1'
#
loop_
_entity.id
_entity.type
_entity.pdbx_description
1 polymer ?
#
loop_
_entity_poly.entity_id
_entity_poly.type
_entity_poly.pdbx_seq_one_letter_code
_entity_poly.pdbx_strand_id
1 'polypeptide(L)'
;MKEKIGSRYALLIGLPVGLTFSILVLIASLFPPFNFLIFTSGLQGFWHPLIWGGIIPFSFIFLLWYEGKKISNYLITKNILLSSFLFTIKLNFKLFLILFLIFVFSLFLFGFSVVLESQIKSLLIGTITILITFIFATIVTTFSKSLIIVKLTQNKLKNI
;
A
#
# COMPACT_ATOMS: atom_id res chain seq x y z
N MET A 1 22.19 15.16 4.16
CA MET A 1 22.32 14.53 2.81
C MET A 1 22.17 13.01 2.86
N LYS A 2 22.76 12.32 3.87
CA LYS A 2 22.69 10.85 4.07
C LYS A 2 21.26 10.28 4.16
N GLU A 3 20.32 10.99 4.76
CA GLU A 3 18.92 10.55 4.88
C GLU A 3 18.17 10.42 3.54
N LYS A 4 18.54 11.21 2.53
CA LYS A 4 17.88 11.17 1.21
C LYS A 4 18.27 9.91 0.41
N ILE A 5 19.34 9.21 0.79
CA ILE A 5 19.83 8.02 0.07
C ILE A 5 18.84 6.88 0.21
N GLY A 6 18.32 6.64 1.42
CA GLY A 6 17.32 5.60 1.66
C GLY A 6 16.03 5.85 0.88
N SER A 7 15.54 7.08 0.86
CA SER A 7 14.35 7.45 0.08
C SER A 7 14.51 7.25 -1.43
N ARG A 8 15.69 7.53 -1.99
CA ARG A 8 15.94 7.32 -3.43
C ARG A 8 15.85 5.84 -3.80
N TYR A 9 16.49 4.96 -3.03
CA TYR A 9 16.40 3.52 -3.27
C TYR A 9 15.00 2.97 -2.98
N ALA A 10 14.33 3.47 -1.94
CA ALA A 10 12.96 3.09 -1.64
C ALA A 10 11.99 3.45 -2.78
N LEU A 11 12.13 4.64 -3.37
CA LEU A 11 11.35 5.00 -4.56
C LEU A 11 11.73 4.15 -5.77
N LEU A 12 13.03 4.02 -6.09
CA LEU A 12 13.49 3.32 -7.29
C LEU A 12 13.00 1.87 -7.33
N ILE A 13 13.01 1.19 -6.18
CA ILE A 13 12.66 -0.24 -6.10
C ILE A 13 11.20 -0.44 -5.71
N GLY A 14 10.69 0.36 -4.76
CA GLY A 14 9.33 0.21 -4.23
C GLY A 14 8.26 0.77 -5.15
N LEU A 15 8.53 1.85 -5.89
CA LEU A 15 7.52 2.51 -6.71
C LEU A 15 7.05 1.65 -7.89
N PRO A 16 7.92 1.04 -8.73
CA PRO A 16 7.47 0.20 -9.83
C PRO A 16 6.55 -0.93 -9.36
N VAL A 17 6.79 -1.42 -8.14
CA VAL A 17 6.04 -2.52 -7.54
C VAL A 17 4.66 -2.07 -7.08
N GLY A 18 4.60 -0.95 -6.36
CA GLY A 18 3.34 -0.35 -5.95
C GLY A 18 2.49 0.05 -7.17
N LEU A 19 3.10 0.61 -8.21
CA LEU A 19 2.44 0.96 -9.46
C LEU A 19 1.94 -0.26 -10.22
N THR A 20 2.76 -1.31 -10.35
CA THR A 20 2.32 -2.56 -11.00
C THR A 20 1.11 -3.15 -10.28
N PHE A 21 1.13 -3.15 -8.94
CA PHE A 21 -0.01 -3.61 -8.15
C PHE A 21 -1.26 -2.75 -8.37
N SER A 22 -1.12 -1.42 -8.32
CA SER A 22 -2.21 -0.48 -8.59
C SER A 22 -2.81 -0.66 -9.99
N ILE A 23 -1.97 -0.86 -11.02
CA ILE A 23 -2.40 -1.14 -12.39
C ILE A 23 -3.12 -2.48 -12.48
N LEU A 24 -2.62 -3.54 -11.85
CA LEU A 24 -3.28 -4.85 -11.83
C LEU A 24 -4.67 -4.76 -11.20
N VAL A 25 -4.79 -4.03 -10.08
CA VAL A 25 -6.07 -3.79 -9.42
C VAL A 25 -7.03 -3.01 -10.32
N LEU A 26 -6.53 -2.00 -11.05
CA LEU A 26 -7.32 -1.24 -12.01
C LEU A 26 -7.79 -2.10 -13.20
N ILE A 27 -6.93 -2.96 -13.74
CA ILE A 27 -7.30 -3.89 -14.81
C ILE A 27 -8.38 -4.87 -14.30
N ALA A 28 -8.20 -5.39 -13.08
CA ALA A 28 -9.18 -6.27 -12.47
C ALA A 28 -10.53 -5.56 -12.27
N SER A 29 -10.54 -4.30 -11.81
CA SER A 29 -11.77 -3.52 -11.61
C SER A 29 -12.54 -3.24 -12.90
N LEU A 30 -11.84 -3.18 -14.04
CA LEU A 30 -12.45 -3.02 -15.37
C LEU A 30 -12.94 -4.34 -15.98
N PHE A 31 -12.57 -5.50 -15.43
CA PHE A 31 -12.99 -6.78 -15.97
C PHE A 31 -14.48 -7.02 -15.71
N PRO A 32 -15.32 -7.29 -16.74
CA PRO A 32 -16.79 -7.26 -16.61
C PRO A 32 -17.39 -8.08 -15.46
N PRO A 33 -17.01 -9.36 -15.22
CA PRO A 33 -17.59 -10.12 -14.12
C PRO A 33 -17.16 -9.58 -12.75
N PHE A 34 -15.97 -9.00 -12.63
CA PHE A 34 -15.50 -8.41 -11.39
C PHE A 34 -16.16 -7.05 -11.14
N ASN A 35 -16.35 -6.23 -12.19
CA ASN A 35 -17.10 -4.98 -12.11
C ASN A 35 -18.55 -5.22 -11.68
N PHE A 36 -19.19 -6.29 -12.18
CA PHE A 36 -20.53 -6.69 -11.72
C PHE A 36 -20.53 -7.03 -10.22
N LEU A 37 -19.55 -7.81 -9.74
CA LEU A 37 -19.42 -8.12 -8.31
C LEU A 37 -19.22 -6.85 -7.46
N ILE A 38 -18.37 -5.92 -7.91
CA ILE A 38 -18.17 -4.61 -7.26
C ILE A 38 -19.49 -3.83 -7.20
N PHE A 39 -20.25 -3.82 -8.30
CA PHE A 39 -21.52 -3.12 -8.38
C PHE A 39 -22.52 -3.70 -7.38
N THR A 40 -22.69 -5.01 -7.36
CA THR A 40 -23.64 -5.70 -6.46
C THR A 40 -23.23 -5.67 -4.98
N SER A 41 -21.94 -5.53 -4.69
CA SER A 41 -21.43 -5.46 -3.32
C SER A 41 -21.46 -4.05 -2.72
N GLY A 42 -21.83 -3.02 -3.50
CA GLY A 42 -21.85 -1.63 -3.05
C GLY A 42 -20.45 -1.02 -2.89
N LEU A 43 -19.40 -1.66 -3.41
CA LEU A 43 -18.00 -1.24 -3.24
C LEU A 43 -17.49 -0.31 -4.35
N GLN A 44 -18.39 0.22 -5.18
CA GLN A 44 -18.06 1.01 -6.37
C GLN A 44 -17.14 2.20 -6.06
N GLY A 45 -17.39 2.88 -4.93
CA GLY A 45 -16.56 3.98 -4.46
C GLY A 45 -15.11 3.55 -4.24
N PHE A 46 -14.86 2.44 -3.53
CA PHE A 46 -13.52 1.97 -3.19
C PHE A 46 -12.74 1.48 -4.42
N TRP A 47 -13.42 0.85 -5.39
CA TRP A 47 -12.81 0.34 -6.62
C TRP A 47 -12.73 1.40 -7.73
N HIS A 48 -13.05 2.66 -7.43
CA HIS A 48 -13.07 3.71 -8.41
C HIS A 48 -11.68 3.94 -9.04
N PRO A 49 -11.58 4.12 -10.37
CA PRO A 49 -10.31 4.35 -11.07
C PRO A 49 -9.46 5.49 -10.50
N LEU A 50 -10.09 6.58 -10.04
CA LEU A 50 -9.37 7.70 -9.42
C LEU A 50 -8.63 7.32 -8.14
N ILE A 51 -9.16 6.38 -7.36
CA ILE A 51 -8.52 5.92 -6.12
C ILE A 51 -7.30 5.10 -6.46
N TRP A 52 -7.48 4.09 -7.30
CA TRP A 52 -6.43 3.13 -7.63
C TRP A 52 -5.38 3.67 -8.60
N GLY A 53 -5.76 4.51 -9.55
CA GLY A 53 -4.86 5.15 -10.52
C GLY A 53 -4.28 6.50 -10.05
N GLY A 54 -4.86 7.11 -9.00
CA GLY A 54 -4.43 8.40 -8.48
C GLY A 54 -3.99 8.34 -7.03
N ILE A 55 -4.95 8.30 -6.11
CA ILE A 55 -4.72 8.47 -4.66
C ILE A 55 -3.71 7.44 -4.12
N ILE A 56 -3.85 6.18 -4.50
CA ILE A 56 -2.99 5.07 -4.03
C ILE A 56 -1.54 5.26 -4.53
N PRO A 57 -1.25 5.45 -5.83
CA PRO A 57 0.07 5.78 -6.34
C PRO A 57 0.73 6.98 -5.64
N PHE A 58 -0.01 8.08 -5.47
CA PHE A 58 0.51 9.27 -4.78
C PHE A 58 0.86 8.96 -3.31
N SER A 59 -0.01 8.21 -2.62
CA SER A 59 0.24 7.74 -1.26
C SER A 59 1.50 6.86 -1.18
N PHE A 60 1.71 5.98 -2.16
CA PHE A 60 2.91 5.15 -2.28
C PHE A 60 4.18 5.99 -2.42
N ILE A 61 4.20 6.97 -3.32
CA ILE A 61 5.34 7.87 -3.52
C ILE A 61 5.68 8.58 -2.20
N PHE A 62 4.66 9.16 -1.56
CA PHE A 62 4.84 9.91 -0.32
C PHE A 62 5.36 9.01 0.81
N LEU A 63 4.77 7.84 1.00
CA LEU A 63 5.15 6.91 2.07
C LEU A 63 6.53 6.29 1.85
N LEU A 64 6.86 5.88 0.62
CA LEU A 64 8.20 5.37 0.29
C LEU A 64 9.27 6.44 0.52
N TRP A 65 9.00 7.68 0.14
CA TRP A 65 9.91 8.78 0.39
C TRP A 65 10.09 9.02 1.89
N TYR A 66 8.98 9.14 2.63
CA TYR A 66 8.98 9.50 4.03
C TYR A 66 9.58 8.41 4.93
N GLU A 67 9.16 7.15 4.77
CA GLU A 67 9.74 6.04 5.53
C GLU A 67 11.15 5.68 5.04
N GLY A 68 11.45 5.89 3.75
CA GLY A 68 12.78 5.70 3.19
C GLY A 68 13.84 6.60 3.85
N LYS A 69 13.47 7.82 4.29
CA LYS A 69 14.40 8.71 5.02
C LYS A 69 14.86 8.11 6.33
N LYS A 70 14.02 7.29 6.96
CA LYS A 70 14.29 6.72 8.28
C LYS A 70 15.20 5.49 8.23
N ILE A 71 15.44 4.93 7.04
CA ILE A 71 16.30 3.76 6.85
C ILE A 71 17.72 4.03 7.33
N SER A 72 18.28 5.22 7.04
CA SER A 72 19.62 5.58 7.53
C SER A 72 19.70 5.54 9.05
N ASN A 73 18.66 6.04 9.73
CA ASN A 73 18.61 6.08 11.20
C ASN A 73 18.42 4.68 11.79
N TYR A 74 17.67 3.81 11.11
CA TYR A 74 17.57 2.40 11.49
C TYR A 74 18.91 1.69 11.34
N LEU A 75 19.63 1.92 10.25
CA LEU A 75 20.95 1.32 10.01
C LEU A 75 22.03 1.75 11.01
N ILE A 76 21.89 2.93 11.64
CA ILE A 76 22.81 3.39 12.70
C ILE A 76 22.60 2.60 13.99
N THR A 77 21.35 2.26 14.31
CA THR A 77 20.96 1.70 15.61
C THR A 77 20.67 0.20 15.58
N LYS A 78 20.46 -0.38 14.40
CA LYS A 78 19.89 -1.70 14.20
C LYS A 78 20.57 -2.42 13.04
N ASN A 79 20.53 -3.76 13.06
CA ASN A 79 21.03 -4.57 11.95
C ASN A 79 20.14 -4.44 10.69
N ILE A 80 20.65 -4.96 9.57
CA ILE A 80 20.00 -4.87 8.24
C ILE A 80 18.62 -5.53 8.26
N LEU A 81 18.51 -6.72 8.87
CA LEU A 81 17.26 -7.49 8.91
C LEU A 81 16.17 -6.75 9.69
N LEU A 82 16.49 -6.27 10.89
CA LEU A 82 15.55 -5.53 11.73
C LEU A 82 15.18 -4.19 11.08
N SER A 83 16.13 -3.52 10.43
CA SER A 83 15.86 -2.29 9.68
C SER A 83 14.91 -2.52 8.50
N SER A 84 15.11 -3.61 7.76
CA SER A 84 14.25 -4.01 6.62
C SER A 84 12.86 -4.37 7.09
N PHE A 85 12.77 -5.14 8.18
CA PHE A 85 11.51 -5.52 8.80
C PHE A 85 10.71 -4.32 9.31
N LEU A 86 11.36 -3.39 10.03
CA LEU A 86 10.71 -2.18 10.53
C LEU A 86 10.25 -1.25 9.40
N PHE A 87 11.08 -1.08 8.37
CA PHE A 87 10.67 -0.33 7.19
C PHE A 87 9.43 -0.96 6.53
N THR A 88 9.44 -2.28 6.37
CA THR A 88 8.33 -3.04 5.79
C THR A 88 7.03 -2.87 6.59
N ILE A 89 7.09 -3.12 7.91
CA ILE A 89 5.91 -3.01 8.77
C ILE A 89 5.36 -1.59 8.77
N LYS A 90 6.21 -0.58 8.92
CA LYS A 90 5.73 0.82 8.99
C LYS A 90 5.12 1.29 7.67
N LEU A 91 5.72 0.92 6.55
CA LEU A 91 5.20 1.23 5.23
C LEU A 91 3.82 0.58 5.04
N ASN A 92 3.73 -0.72 5.30
CA ASN A 92 2.50 -1.49 5.10
C ASN A 92 1.40 -1.08 6.07
N PHE A 93 1.72 -0.83 7.34
CA PHE A 93 0.73 -0.36 8.30
C PHE A 93 0.10 0.97 7.87
N LYS A 94 0.90 1.92 7.37
CA LYS A 94 0.39 3.19 6.87
C LYS A 94 -0.45 3.05 5.60
N LEU A 95 0.00 2.20 4.67
CA LEU A 95 -0.77 1.89 3.46
C LEU A 95 -2.12 1.25 3.80
N PHE A 96 -2.14 0.30 4.73
CA PHE A 96 -3.36 -0.31 5.25
C PHE A 96 -4.31 0.75 5.83
N LEU A 97 -3.78 1.65 6.66
CA LEU A 97 -4.58 2.70 7.29
C LEU A 97 -5.18 3.65 6.24
N ILE A 98 -4.41 4.04 5.21
CA ILE A 98 -4.93 4.85 4.09
C ILE A 98 -6.03 4.10 3.34
N LEU A 99 -5.80 2.83 2.98
CA LEU A 99 -6.79 1.99 2.31
C LEU A 99 -8.07 1.85 3.14
N PHE A 100 -7.93 1.64 4.44
CA PHE A 100 -9.05 1.53 5.36
C PHE A 100 -9.85 2.83 5.43
N LEU A 101 -9.18 3.99 5.54
CA LEU A 101 -9.85 5.29 5.53
C LEU A 101 -10.59 5.55 4.22
N ILE A 102 -9.96 5.23 3.08
CA ILE A 102 -10.58 5.36 1.76
C ILE A 102 -11.82 4.47 1.66
N PHE A 103 -11.74 3.23 2.15
CA PHE A 103 -12.85 2.29 2.17
C PHE A 103 -14.03 2.82 3.00
N VAL A 104 -13.77 3.25 4.24
CA VAL A 104 -14.79 3.83 5.13
C VAL A 104 -15.41 5.07 4.48
N PHE A 105 -14.60 5.97 3.93
CA PHE A 105 -15.08 7.18 3.26
C PHE A 105 -15.91 6.88 2.01
N SER A 106 -15.53 5.86 1.24
CA SER A 106 -16.28 5.40 0.07
C SER A 106 -17.66 4.86 0.44
N LEU A 107 -17.75 4.14 1.55
CA LEU A 107 -19.04 3.66 2.08
C LEU A 107 -19.92 4.83 2.52
N PHE A 108 -19.36 5.87 3.13
CA PHE A 108 -20.12 7.07 3.48
C PHE A 108 -20.64 7.82 2.24
N LEU A 109 -19.84 7.97 1.17
CA LEU A 109 -20.28 8.72 0.00
C LEU A 109 -21.30 7.98 -0.88
N PHE A 110 -21.12 6.66 -1.04
CA PHE A 110 -21.89 5.88 -2.03
C PHE A 110 -22.89 4.91 -1.39
N GLY A 111 -22.86 4.71 -0.07
CA GLY A 111 -23.68 3.73 0.63
C GLY A 111 -25.12 4.15 0.92
N PHE A 112 -25.45 5.45 0.96
CA PHE A 112 -26.75 5.94 1.47
C PHE A 112 -28.00 5.49 0.71
N SER A 113 -27.89 4.81 -0.43
CA SER A 113 -29.04 4.38 -1.24
C SER A 113 -29.60 2.98 -0.91
N VAL A 114 -28.90 2.13 -0.14
CA VAL A 114 -29.30 0.72 0.09
C VAL A 114 -29.33 0.36 1.58
N VAL A 115 -30.50 -0.08 2.04
CA VAL A 115 -30.90 -0.64 3.36
C VAL A 115 -29.75 -0.98 4.34
N LEU A 116 -29.81 -0.35 5.54
CA LEU A 116 -28.83 -0.43 6.64
C LEU A 116 -28.33 -1.84 7.00
N GLU A 117 -29.17 -2.88 6.94
CA GLU A 117 -28.77 -4.25 7.31
C GLU A 117 -27.81 -4.90 6.30
N SER A 118 -27.96 -4.59 5.02
CA SER A 118 -27.07 -5.13 3.96
C SER A 118 -25.68 -4.49 3.99
N GLN A 119 -25.59 -3.25 4.49
CA GLN A 119 -24.35 -2.49 4.58
C GLN A 119 -23.38 -3.07 5.61
N ILE A 120 -23.86 -3.49 6.79
CA ILE A 120 -23.01 -4.08 7.85
C ILE A 120 -22.34 -5.36 7.34
N LYS A 121 -23.08 -6.21 6.61
CA LYS A 121 -22.53 -7.42 5.98
C LYS A 121 -21.49 -7.07 4.91
N SER A 122 -21.78 -6.08 4.05
CA SER A 122 -20.83 -5.61 3.03
C SER A 122 -19.55 -5.02 3.64
N LEU A 123 -19.66 -4.35 4.78
CA LEU A 123 -18.54 -3.73 5.48
C LEU A 123 -17.61 -4.78 6.10
N LEU A 124 -18.18 -5.82 6.72
CA LEU A 124 -17.43 -6.97 7.23
C LEU A 124 -16.73 -7.74 6.10
N ILE A 125 -17.46 -8.06 5.02
CA ILE A 125 -16.88 -8.80 3.88
C ILE A 125 -15.80 -7.96 3.18
N GLY A 126 -16.05 -6.66 2.97
CA GLY A 126 -15.11 -5.74 2.33
C GLY A 126 -13.84 -5.54 3.16
N THR A 127 -13.95 -5.35 4.47
CA THR A 127 -12.78 -5.25 5.36
C THR A 127 -11.97 -6.54 5.40
N ILE A 128 -12.63 -7.71 5.46
CA ILE A 128 -11.95 -9.01 5.40
C ILE A 128 -11.23 -9.17 4.06
N THR A 129 -11.88 -8.83 2.95
CA THR A 129 -11.30 -8.93 1.60
C THR A 129 -10.09 -8.02 1.44
N ILE A 130 -10.18 -6.76 1.91
CA ILE A 130 -9.06 -5.82 1.92
C ILE A 130 -7.93 -6.38 2.78
N LEU A 131 -8.23 -6.88 3.98
CA LEU A 131 -7.24 -7.38 4.92
C LEU A 131 -6.49 -8.61 4.37
N ILE A 132 -7.21 -9.57 3.77
CA ILE A 132 -6.60 -10.76 3.15
C ILE A 132 -5.75 -10.38 1.95
N THR A 133 -6.30 -9.59 1.02
CA THR A 133 -5.61 -9.16 -0.20
C THR A 133 -4.35 -8.35 0.16
N PHE A 134 -4.47 -7.47 1.16
CA PHE A 134 -3.38 -6.64 1.62
C PHE A 134 -2.30 -7.45 2.32
N ILE A 135 -2.65 -8.36 3.24
CA ILE A 135 -1.68 -9.24 3.93
C ILE A 135 -0.92 -10.10 2.92
N PHE A 136 -1.62 -10.71 1.97
CA PHE A 136 -0.99 -11.57 0.98
C PHE A 136 -0.04 -10.78 0.06
N ALA A 137 -0.48 -9.63 -0.45
CA ALA A 137 0.34 -8.75 -1.28
C ALA A 137 1.57 -8.23 -0.52
N THR A 138 1.41 -7.87 0.76
CA THR A 138 2.48 -7.25 1.55
C THR A 138 3.52 -8.24 2.06
N ILE A 139 3.15 -9.45 2.46
CA ILE A 139 4.12 -10.43 2.95
C ILE A 139 5.07 -10.86 1.81
N VAL A 140 4.52 -11.18 0.64
CA VAL A 140 5.30 -11.75 -0.47
C VAL A 140 6.16 -10.69 -1.16
N THR A 141 5.65 -9.48 -1.36
CA THR A 141 6.35 -8.49 -2.20
C THR A 141 7.26 -7.54 -1.44
N THR A 142 6.98 -7.29 -0.16
CA THR A 142 7.64 -6.18 0.55
C THR A 142 8.89 -6.61 1.31
N PHE A 143 8.96 -7.86 1.81
CA PHE A 143 10.11 -8.31 2.61
C PHE A 143 11.38 -8.50 1.78
N SER A 144 11.29 -9.18 0.64
CA SER A 144 12.45 -9.37 -0.25
C SER A 144 12.98 -8.05 -0.80
N LYS A 145 12.07 -7.12 -1.10
CA LYS A 145 12.41 -5.81 -1.68
C LYS A 145 12.95 -4.83 -0.65
N SER A 146 12.42 -4.85 0.58
CA SER A 146 12.95 -4.03 1.67
C SER A 146 14.38 -4.40 2.01
N LEU A 147 14.71 -5.69 2.01
CA LEU A 147 16.07 -6.19 2.21
C LEU A 147 17.05 -5.60 1.17
N ILE A 148 16.65 -5.58 -0.11
CA ILE A 148 17.45 -4.99 -1.18
C ILE A 148 17.62 -3.47 -0.95
N ILE A 149 16.54 -2.76 -0.65
CA ILE A 149 16.57 -1.30 -0.40
C ILE A 149 17.51 -0.95 0.75
N VAL A 150 17.40 -1.66 1.88
CA VAL A 150 18.22 -1.42 3.07
C VAL A 150 19.68 -1.77 2.80
N LYS A 151 19.95 -2.90 2.12
CA LYS A 151 21.32 -3.32 1.76
C LYS A 151 22.00 -2.30 0.83
N LEU A 152 21.30 -1.81 -0.19
CA LEU A 152 21.83 -0.77 -1.10
C LEU A 152 22.09 0.55 -0.38
N THR A 153 21.18 0.92 0.53
CA THR A 153 21.35 2.13 1.36
C THR A 153 22.59 2.02 2.24
N GLN A 154 22.79 0.87 2.91
CA GLN A 154 23.97 0.64 3.75
C GLN A 154 25.27 0.66 2.93
N ASN A 155 25.31 -0.02 1.79
CA ASN A 155 26.49 -0.03 0.92
C ASN A 155 26.87 1.39 0.47
N LYS A 156 25.89 2.21 0.11
CA LYS A 156 26.15 3.59 -0.29
C LYS A 156 26.61 4.46 0.89
N LEU A 157 26.09 4.24 2.09
CA LEU A 157 26.52 4.94 3.29
C LEU A 157 27.94 4.58 3.73
N LYS A 158 28.42 3.37 3.45
CA LYS A 158 29.82 2.95 3.71
C LYS A 158 30.82 3.59 2.74
N ASN A 159 30.38 3.92 1.53
CA ASN A 159 31.22 4.50 0.47
C ASN A 159 31.23 6.05 0.47
N ILE A 160 30.67 6.69 1.52
CA ILE A 160 30.61 8.16 1.72
C ILE A 160 31.24 8.48 3.06
#